data_AF-A0A662RSA1-F1
#
_entry.id   AF-A0A662RSA1-F1
#
_cell.length_a   1.000
_cell.length_b   1.000
_cell.length_c   1.000
_cell.angle_alpha   90.00
_cell.angle_beta   90.00
_cell.angle_gamma   90.00
#
_symmetry.space_group_name_H-M   'P 1'
#
loop_
_entity.id
_entity.type
_entity.pdbx_description
1 polymer ?
#
loop_
_entity_poly.entity_id
_entity_poly.type
_entity_poly.pdbx_seq_one_letter_code
_entity_poly.pdbx_strand_id
1 'polypeptide(L)'
;MMLVAEDIELVKDGVRIGAETYRIGELIKAVDKYGNVEFEGKIEFGKYLDGEGYSCSFHLGFIVTGSWEQTLIGFLDDAKSKEWKIIKEEKELK
;
A
#
# COMPACT_ATOMS: atom_id res chain seq x y z
N MET A 1 18.72 4.83 -13.87
CA MET A 1 17.62 5.80 -13.72
C MET A 1 17.43 6.01 -12.23
N MET A 2 17.70 7.19 -11.70
CA MET A 2 17.54 7.48 -10.28
C MET A 2 16.03 7.68 -10.03
N LEU A 3 15.42 6.84 -9.20
CA LEU A 3 14.06 7.08 -8.72
C LEU A 3 14.10 8.39 -7.94
N VAL A 4 13.48 9.45 -8.47
CA VAL A 4 13.14 10.61 -7.64
C VAL A 4 12.16 10.05 -6.63
N ALA A 5 12.57 9.93 -5.37
CA ALA A 5 11.67 9.52 -4.30
C ALA A 5 10.47 10.46 -4.35
N GLU A 6 9.28 9.91 -4.58
CA GLU A 6 8.06 10.71 -4.52
C GLU A 6 8.00 11.40 -3.15
N ASP A 7 7.47 12.63 -3.10
CA ASP A 7 7.30 13.31 -1.83
C ASP A 7 6.37 12.46 -0.94
N ILE A 8 6.88 12.05 0.22
CA ILE A 8 6.16 11.27 1.21
C ILE A 8 5.92 12.16 2.43
N GLU A 9 4.65 12.32 2.79
CA GLU A 9 4.25 13.12 3.93
C GLU A 9 3.21 12.39 4.79
N LEU A 10 3.42 12.41 6.12
CA LEU A 10 2.41 11.96 7.06
C LEU A 10 1.26 12.96 7.11
N VAL A 11 0.03 12.47 7.04
CA VAL A 11 -1.19 13.27 7.23
C VAL A 11 -1.99 12.70 8.41
N LYS A 12 -2.99 13.45 8.87
CA LYS A 12 -3.74 13.17 10.12
C LYS A 12 -4.15 11.69 10.29
N ASP A 13 -4.55 11.02 9.22
CA ASP A 13 -5.05 9.63 9.25
C ASP A 13 -4.49 8.80 8.09
N GLY A 14 -3.23 9.01 7.70
CA GLY A 14 -2.68 8.35 6.53
C GLY A 14 -1.31 8.86 6.08
N VAL A 15 -1.00 8.58 4.82
CA VAL A 15 0.20 9.05 4.14
C VAL A 15 -0.16 9.60 2.78
N ARG A 16 0.48 10.70 2.41
CA ARG A 16 0.47 11.24 1.06
C ARG A 16 1.75 10.80 0.36
N ILE A 17 1.60 10.21 -0.83
CA ILE A 17 2.70 9.77 -1.68
C ILE A 17 2.46 10.42 -3.05
N GLY A 18 3.31 11.38 -3.41
CA GLY A 18 3.10 12.22 -4.59
C GLY A 18 1.76 12.98 -4.51
N ALA A 19 0.88 12.76 -5.49
CA ALA A 19 -0.43 13.42 -5.55
C ALA A 19 -1.52 12.69 -4.75
N GLU A 20 -1.29 11.44 -4.37
CA GLU A 20 -2.33 10.57 -3.82
C GLU A 20 -2.23 10.49 -2.30
N THR A 21 -3.38 10.55 -1.63
CA THR A 21 -3.48 10.25 -0.20
C THR A 21 -4.03 8.85 0.00
N TYR A 22 -3.43 8.11 0.94
CA TYR A 22 -3.80 6.78 1.38
C TYR A 22 -4.13 6.83 2.87
N ARG A 23 -5.37 6.56 3.22
CA ARG A 23 -5.86 6.70 4.59
C ARG A 23 -5.93 5.35 5.29
N ILE A 24 -5.60 5.35 6.58
CA ILE A 24 -5.85 4.21 7.46
C ILE A 24 -7.36 3.92 7.42
N GLY A 25 -7.74 2.67 7.20
CA GLY A 25 -9.14 2.30 7.05
C GLY A 25 -9.58 1.99 5.63
N GLU A 26 -8.92 2.58 4.62
CA GLU A 26 -9.30 2.45 3.20
C GLU A 26 -9.06 1.03 2.68
N LEU A 27 -9.98 0.55 1.84
CA LEU A 27 -9.76 -0.66 1.06
C LEU A 27 -9.08 -0.28 -0.25
N ILE A 28 -7.96 -0.91 -0.56
CA ILE A 28 -7.19 -0.69 -1.78
C ILE A 28 -7.10 -1.98 -2.59
N LYS A 29 -7.29 -1.86 -3.90
CA LYS A 29 -7.26 -2.98 -4.87
C LYS A 29 -6.26 -2.68 -5.97
N ALA A 30 -5.48 -3.68 -6.36
CA ALA A 30 -4.66 -3.67 -7.57
C ALA A 30 -5.37 -4.54 -8.61
N VAL A 31 -5.74 -3.93 -9.73
CA VAL A 31 -6.58 -4.56 -10.75
C VAL A 31 -5.81 -4.67 -12.06
N ASP A 32 -5.79 -5.85 -12.66
CA ASP A 32 -5.12 -6.08 -13.93
C ASP A 32 -5.85 -5.41 -15.12
N LYS A 33 -5.27 -5.49 -16.31
CA LYS A 33 -5.86 -4.94 -17.55
C LYS A 33 -7.18 -5.61 -17.97
N TYR A 34 -7.51 -6.77 -17.40
CA TYR A 34 -8.74 -7.52 -17.67
C TYR A 34 -9.83 -7.22 -16.64
N GLY A 35 -9.52 -6.47 -15.58
CA GLY A 35 -10.45 -6.14 -14.50
C GLY A 35 -10.41 -7.15 -13.34
N ASN A 36 -9.45 -8.07 -13.31
CA ASN A 36 -9.30 -9.01 -12.20
C ASN A 36 -8.59 -8.35 -11.03
N VAL A 37 -9.07 -8.61 -9.81
CA VAL A 37 -8.42 -8.15 -8.59
C VAL A 37 -7.26 -9.10 -8.27
N GLU A 38 -6.04 -8.60 -8.42
CA GLU A 38 -4.83 -9.37 -8.16
C GLU A 38 -4.46 -9.28 -6.69
N PHE A 39 -4.49 -8.05 -6.14
CA PHE A 39 -4.32 -7.80 -4.70
C PHE A 39 -5.46 -6.93 -4.17
N GLU A 40 -5.85 -7.22 -2.93
CA GLU A 40 -6.82 -6.46 -2.17
C GLU A 40 -6.44 -6.49 -0.69
N GLY A 41 -6.59 -5.35 -0.03
CA GLY A 41 -6.47 -5.27 1.41
C GLY A 41 -6.81 -3.90 1.95
N LYS A 42 -6.81 -3.81 3.28
CA LYS A 42 -7.09 -2.61 4.03
C LYS A 42 -5.81 -1.96 4.50
N ILE A 43 -5.71 -0.64 4.34
CA ILE A 43 -4.56 0.14 4.80
C ILE A 43 -4.62 0.28 6.33
N GLU A 44 -3.56 -0.15 6.99
CA GLU A 44 -3.35 -0.04 8.43
C GLU A 44 -1.98 0.58 8.70
N PHE A 45 -1.80 1.17 9.88
CA PHE A 45 -0.48 1.57 10.38
C PHE A 45 -0.08 0.64 11.52
N GLY A 46 1.04 -0.05 11.39
CA GLY A 46 1.39 -1.11 12.32
C GLY A 46 2.83 -1.57 12.24
N LYS A 47 3.14 -2.57 13.07
CA LYS A 47 4.44 -3.25 13.09
C LYS A 47 4.45 -4.37 12.06
N TYR A 48 5.44 -4.39 11.18
CA TYR A 48 5.65 -5.47 10.20
C TYR A 48 7.08 -6.02 10.27
N LEU A 49 7.28 -7.24 9.80
CA LEU A 49 8.58 -7.89 9.73
C LEU A 49 9.30 -7.46 8.44
N ASP A 50 10.59 -7.13 8.52
CA ASP A 50 11.40 -6.65 7.39
C ASP A 50 11.54 -7.67 6.24
N GLY A 51 11.36 -8.97 6.53
CA GLY A 51 11.49 -10.04 5.55
C GLY A 51 12.95 -10.40 5.19
N GLU A 52 13.92 -9.61 5.62
CA GLU A 52 15.36 -9.87 5.51
C GLU A 52 15.76 -11.05 6.44
N GLY A 53 15.99 -12.24 5.85
CA GLY A 53 16.14 -13.53 6.54
C GLY A 53 17.32 -13.69 7.50
N TYR A 54 18.11 -12.65 7.72
CA TYR A 54 19.27 -12.67 8.63
C TYR A 54 18.96 -12.12 10.03
N SER A 55 17.80 -11.47 10.24
CA SER A 55 17.36 -11.01 11.56
C SER A 55 15.84 -10.81 11.65
N CYS A 56 15.24 -11.04 12.82
CA CYS A 56 13.84 -10.65 13.07
C CYS A 56 13.77 -9.15 13.38
N SER A 57 14.02 -8.32 12.36
CA SER A 57 13.89 -6.88 12.45
C SER A 57 12.44 -6.48 12.16
N PHE A 58 11.88 -5.65 13.04
CA PHE A 58 10.54 -5.13 12.90
C PHE A 58 10.58 -3.65 12.56
N HIS A 59 9.74 -3.25 11.62
CA HIS A 59 9.56 -1.86 11.22
C HIS A 59 8.15 -1.38 11.57
N LEU A 60 7.99 -0.06 11.67
CA LEU A 60 6.69 0.59 11.82
C LEU A 60 6.37 1.32 10.52
N GLY A 61 5.16 1.13 10.00
CA GLY A 61 4.76 1.80 8.77
C GLY A 61 3.35 1.44 8.32
N PHE A 62 3.02 1.91 7.12
CA PHE A 62 1.75 1.60 6.48
C PHE A 62 1.83 0.24 5.79
N ILE A 63 0.87 -0.61 6.11
CA ILE A 63 0.72 -1.96 5.56
C ILE A 63 -0.65 -2.11 4.92
N VAL A 64 -0.72 -2.95 3.91
CA VAL A 64 -1.97 -3.40 3.30
C VAL A 64 -2.23 -4.80 3.84
N THR A 65 -3.27 -4.93 4.66
CA THR A 65 -3.68 -6.18 5.31
C THR A 65 -4.84 -6.80 4.53
N GLY A 66 -4.67 -8.01 4.02
CA GLY A 66 -5.66 -8.62 3.13
C GLY A 66 -5.24 -10.02 2.70
N SER A 67 -5.32 -10.30 1.39
CA SER A 67 -4.93 -11.61 0.83
C SER A 67 -3.47 -11.97 1.14
N TRP A 68 -2.60 -10.95 1.17
CA TRP A 68 -1.21 -11.06 1.58
C TRP A 68 -0.79 -9.76 2.29
N GLU A 69 -0.10 -9.86 3.42
CA GLU A 69 0.41 -8.68 4.12
C GLU A 69 1.67 -8.15 3.43
N GLN A 70 1.64 -6.87 3.04
CA GLN A 70 2.79 -6.19 2.48
C GLN A 70 2.79 -4.70 2.85
N THR A 71 3.93 -4.04 2.73
CA THR A 71 3.99 -2.59 2.92
C THR A 71 3.17 -1.89 1.85
N LEU A 72 2.63 -0.70 2.17
CA LEU A 72 1.89 0.10 1.19
C LEU A 72 2.76 0.44 -0.02
N ILE A 73 4.04 0.77 0.19
CA ILE A 73 4.98 1.03 -0.91
C ILE A 73 5.18 -0.21 -1.75
N GLY A 74 5.40 -1.38 -1.13
CA GLY A 74 5.52 -2.65 -1.85
C GLY A 74 4.28 -2.95 -2.70
N PHE A 75 3.08 -2.70 -2.16
CA PHE A 75 1.83 -2.83 -2.91
C PHE A 75 1.80 -1.95 -4.17
N LEU A 76 2.20 -0.68 -4.04
CA LEU A 76 2.19 0.29 -5.13
C LEU A 76 3.27 -0.02 -6.18
N ASP A 77 4.47 -0.41 -5.75
CA ASP A 77 5.57 -0.79 -6.64
C ASP A 77 5.24 -2.06 -7.44
N ASP A 78 4.62 -3.05 -6.80
CA ASP A 78 4.16 -4.26 -7.47
C ASP A 78 3.11 -3.94 -8.53
N ALA A 79 2.11 -3.12 -8.18
CA ALA A 79 1.09 -2.70 -9.13
C ALA A 79 1.71 -1.92 -10.31
N LYS A 80 2.62 -1.00 -10.04
CA LYS A 80 3.31 -0.20 -11.05
C LYS A 80 4.15 -1.06 -11.98
N SER A 81 4.93 -2.01 -11.44
CA SER A 81 5.80 -2.88 -12.22
C SER A 81 5.02 -3.86 -13.12
N LYS A 82 3.79 -4.22 -12.73
CA LYS A 82 2.90 -5.13 -13.45
C LYS A 82 1.80 -4.40 -14.26
N GLU A 83 1.86 -3.06 -14.31
CA GLU A 83 0.87 -2.20 -14.99
C GLU A 83 -0.57 -2.40 -14.49
N TRP A 84 -0.72 -2.72 -13.20
CA TRP A 84 -2.02 -2.82 -12.54
C TRP A 84 -2.53 -1.46 -12.12
N LYS A 85 -3.85 -1.29 -12.19
CA LYS A 85 -4.55 -0.08 -11.77
C LYS A 85 -4.88 -0.15 -10.28
N ILE A 86 -4.56 0.90 -9.56
CA ILE A 86 -4.95 1.09 -8.16
C ILE A 86 -6.38 1.64 -8.08
N ILE A 87 -7.22 1.01 -7.25
CA ILE A 87 -8.57 1.47 -6.93
C ILE A 87 -8.67 1.62 -5.40
N LYS A 88 -9.17 2.77 -4.95
CA LYS A 88 -9.46 3.06 -3.53
C LYS A 88 -10.97 3.04 -3.34
N GLU A 89 -11.45 2.19 -2.44
CA GLU A 89 -12.85 2.16 -2.02
C GLU A 89 -12.97 2.79 -0.63
N GLU A 90 -13.68 3.91 -0.56
CA GLU A 90 -14.09 4.47 0.72
C GLU A 90 -15.23 3.62 1.28
N LYS A 91 -15.17 3.31 2.58
CA LYS A 91 -16.30 2.71 3.27
C LYS A 91 -17.48 3.69 3.18
N GLU A 92 -18.57 3.29 2.55
CA GLU A 92 -19.86 3.95 2.81
C GLU A 92 -20.15 3.81 4.30
N LEU A 93 -20.04 4.92 5.04
CA LEU A 93 -20.55 5.03 6.39
C LEU A 93 -22.09 4.93 6.30
N LYS A 94 -22.63 3.73 6.49
CA LYS A 94 -24.04 3.52 6.83
C LYS A 94 -24.31 3.90 8.27
#